data_AF-M4F0Q2-F1
#
_entry.id   AF-M4F0Q2-F1
#
_cell.length_a   1.000
_cell.length_b   1.000
_cell.length_c   1.000
_cell.angle_alpha   90.00
_cell.angle_beta   90.00
_cell.angle_gamma   90.00
#
_symmetry.space_group_name_H-M   'P 1'
#
loop_
_entity.id
_entity.type
_entity.pdbx_description
1 polymer ?
#
loop_
_entity_poly.entity_id
_entity_poly.type
_entity_poly.pdbx_seq_one_letter_code
_entity_poly.pdbx_strand_id
1 'polypeptide(L)'
;MLFFSSPHPQNPYDKSSPADFLIKFVCPELRAFTSGLIYLCANKRVIYNLSTGEYVNLPDLKRYRKSNSFLGYDPLNKQFKVLYMAYLSGPDDHRILTLGPSKEKKWRKIKCRLTHQPLHDQVRINGICISGVLYYIGKAYGYTAEERHYMIICFDVRSEKFKFVEAECFGDPKATKLINYKGKLGGIDLTYNDSDAIELCMWILEDVERKEWSKYVYTLPVNNIRNVFVVGVITTGEIVLSEKFTSTPFCVFYFSPERNTLQRVEIRGVGEYHEAFETECTVRAFVDYVVDSKFIA
;
A
#
# COMPACT_ATOMS: atom_id res chain seq x y z
N MET A 1 10.38 -0.25 14.73
CA MET A 1 9.73 -0.99 13.62
C MET A 1 10.63 -2.17 13.26
N LEU A 2 10.08 -3.38 13.28
CA LEU A 2 10.77 -4.62 12.90
C LEU A 2 10.19 -5.07 11.56
N PHE A 3 11.04 -5.56 10.66
CA PHE A 3 10.66 -6.09 9.36
C PHE A 3 10.95 -7.58 9.31
N PHE A 4 9.97 -8.34 8.82
CA PHE A 4 10.06 -9.78 8.63
C PHE A 4 9.65 -10.13 7.20
N SER A 5 10.19 -11.21 6.66
CA SER A 5 9.68 -11.85 5.45
C SER A 5 9.24 -13.27 5.77
N SER A 6 8.18 -13.73 5.12
CA SER A 6 7.75 -15.12 5.19
C SER A 6 7.39 -15.59 3.78
N PRO A 7 7.82 -16.80 3.37
CA PRO A 7 7.48 -17.32 2.06
C PRO A 7 5.99 -17.67 1.99
N HIS A 8 5.41 -17.52 0.79
CA HIS A 8 4.08 -18.05 0.51
C HIS A 8 4.14 -19.60 0.56
N PRO A 9 3.28 -20.26 1.35
CA PRO A 9 3.27 -21.72 1.43
C PRO A 9 2.98 -22.34 0.06
N GLN A 10 3.81 -23.30 -0.34
CA GLN A 10 3.64 -23.98 -1.64
C GLN A 10 2.59 -25.09 -1.58
N ASN A 11 2.34 -25.64 -0.39
CA ASN A 11 1.36 -26.68 -0.17
C ASN A 11 0.13 -26.10 0.56
N PRO A 12 -1.10 -26.24 0.02
CA PRO A 12 -2.31 -25.74 0.66
C PRO A 12 -2.63 -26.41 2.01
N TYR A 13 -1.96 -27.51 2.35
CA TYR A 13 -2.07 -28.17 3.66
C TYR A 13 -1.11 -27.61 4.71
N ASP A 14 -0.16 -26.76 4.32
CA ASP A 14 0.75 -26.14 5.26
C ASP A 14 -0.01 -25.16 6.17
N LYS A 15 0.08 -25.40 7.47
CA LYS A 15 -0.61 -24.60 8.50
C LYS A 15 0.29 -23.53 9.13
N SER A 16 1.59 -23.54 8.81
CA SER A 16 2.55 -22.60 9.38
C SER A 16 3.66 -22.27 8.41
N SER A 17 4.15 -21.04 8.47
CA SER A 17 5.32 -20.56 7.73
C SER A 17 6.31 -19.87 8.67
N PRO A 18 7.63 -20.08 8.54
CA PRO A 18 8.61 -19.33 9.31
C PRO A 18 8.65 -17.86 8.87
N ALA A 19 8.98 -16.96 9.79
CA ALA A 19 9.30 -15.58 9.48
C ALA A 19 10.78 -15.30 9.73
N ASP A 20 11.47 -14.80 8.71
CA ASP A 20 12.86 -14.39 8.80
C ASP A 20 12.92 -12.91 9.16
N PHE A 21 13.65 -12.59 10.23
CA PHE A 21 13.91 -11.21 10.60
C PHE A 21 14.84 -10.56 9.58
N LEU A 22 14.39 -9.47 8.97
CA LEU A 22 15.16 -8.72 7.98
C LEU A 22 15.95 -7.59 8.61
N ILE A 23 15.25 -6.66 9.28
CA ILE A 23 15.87 -5.43 9.79
C ILE A 23 15.02 -4.74 10.85
N LYS A 24 15.68 -3.98 11.72
CA LYS A 24 15.06 -3.10 12.72
C LYS A 24 15.39 -1.65 12.41
N PHE A 25 14.37 -0.81 12.38
CA PHE A 25 14.51 0.64 12.38
C PHE A 25 13.97 1.27 13.66
N VAL A 26 14.68 2.28 14.16
CA VAL A 26 14.26 3.09 15.31
C VAL A 26 13.48 4.29 14.80
N CYS A 27 12.17 4.30 15.09
CA CYS A 27 11.28 5.44 14.90
C CYS A 27 11.10 6.05 13.48
N PRO A 28 11.07 5.29 12.36
CA PRO A 28 10.65 5.87 11.08
C PRO A 28 9.14 5.74 10.84
N GLU A 29 8.57 6.73 10.16
CA GLU A 29 7.24 6.62 9.57
C GLU A 29 7.37 5.98 8.18
N LEU A 30 6.80 4.79 8.02
CA LEU A 30 6.76 4.10 6.72
C LEU A 30 5.72 4.76 5.81
N ARG A 31 6.16 5.25 4.66
CA ARG A 31 5.33 6.03 3.72
C ARG A 31 4.96 5.29 2.44
N ALA A 32 5.86 4.46 1.90
CA ALA A 32 5.58 3.66 0.72
C ALA A 32 6.42 2.38 0.68
N PHE A 33 5.90 1.36 0.02
CA PHE A 33 6.62 0.17 -0.40
C PHE A 33 6.32 -0.07 -1.88
N THR A 34 7.35 -0.19 -2.71
CA THR A 34 7.19 -0.41 -4.16
C THR A 34 8.45 -1.06 -4.70
N SER A 35 8.30 -2.19 -5.39
CA SER A 35 9.38 -2.94 -6.05
C SER A 35 10.61 -3.16 -5.15
N GLY A 36 10.41 -3.66 -3.93
CA GLY A 36 11.51 -3.94 -2.99
C GLY A 36 12.10 -2.72 -2.28
N LEU A 37 11.70 -1.50 -2.66
CA LEU A 37 12.13 -0.28 -2.00
C LEU A 37 11.12 0.16 -0.94
N ILE A 38 11.64 0.50 0.24
CA ILE A 38 10.91 1.16 1.30
C ILE A 38 11.20 2.65 1.26
N TYR A 39 10.16 3.47 1.34
CA TYR A 39 10.31 4.90 1.61
C TYR A 39 9.95 5.23 3.06
N LEU A 40 10.95 5.70 3.80
CA LEU A 40 10.86 6.08 5.21
C LEU A 40 10.95 7.61 5.37
N CYS A 41 10.08 8.15 6.22
CA CYS A 41 10.10 9.54 6.64
C CYS A 41 10.26 9.62 8.15
N ALA A 42 11.35 10.23 8.61
CA ALA A 42 11.54 10.60 10.02
C ALA A 42 12.08 12.03 10.04
N ASN A 43 13.16 12.28 10.79
CA ASN A 43 13.94 13.53 10.71
C ASN A 43 14.61 13.70 9.34
N LYS A 44 14.93 12.59 8.67
CA LYS A 44 15.44 12.54 7.29
C LYS A 44 14.53 11.66 6.42
N ARG A 45 14.62 11.84 5.11
CA ARG A 45 13.88 11.08 4.11
C ARG A 45 14.83 10.09 3.47
N VAL A 46 14.50 8.82 3.56
CA VAL A 46 15.39 7.75 3.13
C VAL A 46 14.61 6.77 2.28
N ILE A 47 15.22 6.37 1.17
CA ILE A 47 14.78 5.19 0.43
C ILE A 47 15.75 4.07 0.74
N TYR A 48 15.20 2.96 1.20
CA TYR A 48 15.93 1.79 1.63
C TYR A 48 15.62 0.63 0.69
N ASN A 49 16.65 -0.05 0.21
CA ASN A 49 16.51 -1.28 -0.56
C ASN A 49 16.60 -2.47 0.40
N LEU A 50 15.49 -3.19 0.57
CA LEU A 50 15.46 -4.35 1.46
C LEU A 50 16.36 -5.49 0.99
N SER A 51 16.61 -5.60 -0.33
CA SER A 51 17.36 -6.71 -0.91
C SER A 51 18.87 -6.49 -0.85
N THR A 52 19.33 -5.25 -1.05
CA THR A 52 20.78 -4.92 -0.98
C THR A 52 21.20 -4.38 0.38
N GLY A 53 20.25 -3.95 1.21
CA GLY A 53 20.50 -3.26 2.47
C GLY A 53 21.00 -1.80 2.31
N GLU A 54 21.13 -1.33 1.07
CA GLU A 54 21.59 0.02 0.76
C GLU A 54 20.48 1.05 0.95
N TYR A 55 20.89 2.30 1.16
CA TYR A 55 19.94 3.39 1.32
C TYR A 55 20.44 4.69 0.71
N VAL A 56 19.48 5.54 0.35
CA VAL A 56 19.72 6.85 -0.23
C VAL A 56 18.97 7.91 0.56
N ASN A 57 19.71 8.91 1.04
CA ASN A 57 19.12 10.13 1.57
C ASN A 57 18.52 10.96 0.43
N LEU A 58 17.28 11.38 0.60
CA LEU A 58 16.65 12.32 -0.31
C LEU A 58 17.01 13.75 0.09
N PRO A 59 17.09 14.69 -0.88
CA PRO A 59 17.28 16.09 -0.58
C PRO A 59 16.21 16.61 0.38
N ASP A 60 16.59 17.55 1.23
CA ASP A 60 15.66 18.16 2.16
C ASP A 60 14.51 18.86 1.43
N LEU A 61 13.32 18.63 1.96
CA LEU A 61 12.11 19.30 1.53
C LEU A 61 11.46 19.94 2.76
N LYS A 62 11.38 21.27 2.80
CA LYS A 62 10.56 21.96 3.80
C LYS A 62 9.09 21.65 3.51
N ARG A 63 8.33 21.30 4.55
CA ARG A 63 6.94 20.86 4.46
C ARG A 63 6.09 21.51 5.53
N TYR A 64 4.88 21.87 5.18
CA TYR A 64 3.80 22.11 6.12
C TYR A 64 3.29 20.78 6.72
N ARG A 65 2.72 20.86 7.92
CA ARG A 65 2.20 19.68 8.66
C ARG A 65 1.20 18.91 7.78
N LYS A 66 1.20 17.57 7.88
CA LYS A 66 0.26 16.63 7.21
C LYS A 66 0.37 16.55 5.68
N SER A 67 1.58 16.37 5.14
CA SER A 67 1.80 16.16 3.70
C SER A 67 2.03 14.69 3.35
N ASN A 68 1.54 14.27 2.18
CA ASN A 68 1.62 12.89 1.71
C ASN A 68 2.73 12.73 0.69
N SER A 69 3.35 11.56 0.68
CA SER A 69 4.41 11.26 -0.27
C SER A 69 4.33 9.81 -0.69
N PHE A 70 4.54 9.60 -1.98
CA PHE A 70 4.33 8.33 -2.64
C PHE A 70 5.56 7.95 -3.45
N LEU A 71 5.82 6.66 -3.55
CA LEU A 71 6.88 6.11 -4.39
C LEU A 71 6.24 5.46 -5.61
N GLY A 72 6.69 5.85 -6.80
CA GLY A 72 6.30 5.24 -8.06
C GLY A 72 7.52 4.71 -8.80
N TYR A 73 7.31 3.70 -9.65
CA TYR A 73 8.33 3.07 -10.47
C TYR A 73 7.88 3.05 -11.93
N ASP A 74 8.71 3.58 -12.82
CA ASP A 74 8.56 3.44 -14.27
C ASP A 74 9.33 2.20 -14.74
N PRO A 75 8.65 1.11 -15.12
CA PRO A 75 9.31 -0.13 -15.50
C PRO A 75 10.06 -0.06 -16.85
N LEU A 76 9.71 0.86 -17.77
CA LEU A 76 10.40 0.93 -19.06
C LEU A 76 11.73 1.69 -18.95
N ASN A 77 11.74 2.82 -18.24
CA ASN A 77 12.98 3.57 -17.99
C ASN A 77 13.73 3.07 -16.75
N LYS A 78 13.19 2.06 -16.05
CA LYS A 78 13.72 1.52 -14.79
C LYS A 78 14.04 2.61 -13.77
N GLN A 79 13.09 3.53 -13.59
CA GLN A 79 13.31 4.77 -12.85
C GLN A 79 12.26 4.95 -11.77
N PHE A 80 12.71 5.21 -10.55
CA PHE A 80 11.84 5.54 -9.45
C PHE A 80 11.62 7.04 -9.35
N LYS A 81 10.41 7.45 -8.94
CA LYS A 81 10.11 8.84 -8.61
C LYS A 81 9.34 8.93 -7.29
N VAL A 82 9.63 9.97 -6.52
CA VAL A 82 8.91 10.29 -5.30
C VAL A 82 7.99 11.47 -5.57
N LEU A 83 6.68 11.22 -5.50
CA LEU A 83 5.67 12.26 -5.62
C LEU A 83 5.35 12.82 -4.23
N TYR A 84 5.47 14.13 -4.07
CA TYR A 84 5.06 14.88 -2.89
C TYR A 84 3.79 15.67 -3.18
N MET A 85 2.76 15.40 -2.40
CA MET A 85 1.49 16.14 -2.46
C MET A 85 1.40 17.07 -1.25
N ALA A 86 1.43 18.36 -1.54
CA ALA A 86 1.29 19.41 -0.54
C ALA A 86 -0.08 19.40 0.13
N TYR A 87 -0.11 19.86 1.37
CA TYR A 87 -1.36 20.06 2.11
C TYR A 87 -2.16 21.20 1.48
N LEU A 88 -3.45 20.97 1.21
CA LEU A 88 -4.31 21.91 0.49
C LEU A 88 -4.35 23.32 1.06
N SER A 89 -4.49 23.44 2.38
CA SER A 89 -4.53 24.75 3.06
C SER A 89 -3.14 25.23 3.50
N GLY A 90 -2.08 24.58 3.01
CA GLY A 90 -0.70 24.91 3.30
C GLY A 90 -0.09 25.80 2.22
N PRO A 91 1.04 26.47 2.51
CA PRO A 91 1.72 27.36 1.56
C PRO A 91 2.56 26.61 0.50
N ASP A 92 2.60 25.27 0.52
CA ASP A 92 3.53 24.49 -0.28
C ASP A 92 2.96 24.08 -1.64
N ASP A 93 3.84 23.98 -2.64
CA ASP A 93 3.52 23.36 -3.93
C ASP A 93 3.71 21.84 -3.91
N HIS A 94 2.98 21.13 -4.77
CA HIS A 94 3.28 19.74 -5.10
C HIS A 94 4.66 19.63 -5.78
N ARG A 95 5.36 18.54 -5.50
CA ARG A 95 6.72 18.33 -6.01
C ARG A 95 6.96 16.89 -6.41
N ILE A 96 7.97 16.70 -7.22
CA ILE A 96 8.44 15.38 -7.60
C ILE A 96 9.96 15.34 -7.61
N LEU A 97 10.49 14.19 -7.25
CA LEU A 97 11.91 13.89 -7.27
C LEU A 97 12.11 12.62 -8.09
N THR A 98 12.99 12.68 -9.07
CA THR A 98 13.44 11.50 -9.80
C THR A 98 14.66 10.90 -9.09
N LEU A 99 14.65 9.58 -8.90
CA LEU A 99 15.79 8.84 -8.36
C LEU A 99 16.62 8.28 -9.51
N GLY A 100 17.94 8.37 -9.37
CA GLY A 100 18.88 7.78 -10.32
C GLY A 100 20.32 8.26 -10.09
N PRO A 101 21.27 7.75 -10.88
CA PRO A 101 22.71 8.04 -10.77
C PRO A 101 23.10 9.48 -11.10
N SER A 102 22.17 10.30 -11.61
CA SER A 102 22.47 11.70 -11.95
C SER A 102 22.90 12.47 -10.70
N LYS A 103 23.95 13.29 -10.83
CA LYS A 103 24.57 14.06 -9.73
C LYS A 103 23.62 15.03 -9.01
N GLU A 104 22.48 15.40 -9.58
CA GLU A 104 21.55 16.35 -8.98
C GLU A 104 20.16 15.74 -8.72
N LYS A 105 20.02 15.10 -7.56
CA LYS A 105 18.70 14.81 -6.98
C LYS A 105 18.09 16.14 -6.53
N LYS A 106 17.17 16.73 -7.31
CA LYS A 106 16.49 17.98 -6.97
C LYS A 106 14.98 17.84 -7.04
N TRP A 107 14.30 18.35 -6.03
CA TRP A 107 12.85 18.50 -6.05
C TRP A 107 12.45 19.55 -7.07
N ARG A 108 11.54 19.21 -7.98
CA ARG A 108 10.92 20.17 -8.88
C ARG A 108 9.42 20.26 -8.64
N LYS A 109 8.86 21.45 -8.90
CA LYS A 109 7.42 21.67 -8.81
C LYS A 109 6.70 20.85 -9.88
N ILE A 110 5.54 20.32 -9.52
CA ILE A 110 4.62 19.65 -10.46
C ILE A 110 3.23 20.23 -10.27
N LYS A 111 2.48 20.35 -11.37
CA LYS A 111 1.10 20.85 -11.33
C LYS A 111 0.13 19.67 -11.35
N CYS A 112 -0.79 19.64 -10.39
CA CYS A 112 -1.99 18.81 -10.47
C CYS A 112 -3.18 19.73 -10.72
N ARG A 113 -4.01 19.40 -11.69
CA ARG A 113 -5.19 20.22 -12.04
C ARG A 113 -6.32 20.06 -11.03
N LEU A 114 -6.36 18.93 -10.33
CA LEU A 114 -7.38 18.63 -9.33
C LEU A 114 -6.89 19.02 -7.94
N THR A 115 -7.60 19.93 -7.31
CA THR A 115 -7.43 20.27 -5.89
C THR A 115 -7.97 19.13 -5.04
N HIS A 116 -7.09 18.34 -4.44
CA HIS A 116 -7.48 17.21 -3.60
C HIS A 116 -6.50 17.01 -2.44
N GLN A 117 -6.99 16.35 -1.39
CA GLN A 117 -6.20 15.92 -0.26
C GLN A 117 -6.08 14.40 -0.32
N PRO A 118 -4.89 13.83 -0.53
CA PRO A 118 -4.71 12.40 -0.43
C PRO A 118 -5.13 11.95 0.97
N LEU A 119 -5.82 10.83 1.05
CA LEU A 119 -6.18 10.28 2.35
C LEU A 119 -4.91 10.02 3.14
N HIS A 120 -4.99 10.21 4.45
CA HIS A 120 -3.88 9.97 5.37
C HIS A 120 -4.35 8.94 6.39
N ASP A 121 -3.72 7.78 6.38
CA ASP A 121 -3.88 6.75 7.38
C ASP A 121 -2.49 6.53 7.98
N GLN A 122 -2.38 6.65 9.30
CA GLN A 122 -1.11 6.42 9.98
C GLN A 122 -0.73 4.94 9.97
N VAL A 123 -1.70 4.04 9.84
CA VAL A 123 -1.53 2.59 9.88
C VAL A 123 -1.29 2.03 8.47
N ARG A 124 -1.96 2.59 7.45
CA ARG A 124 -1.94 2.06 6.08
C ARG A 124 -1.17 2.94 5.10
N ILE A 125 -0.47 2.29 4.16
CA ILE A 125 0.11 2.97 3.00
C ILE A 125 -1.02 3.23 2.00
N ASN A 126 -1.21 4.50 1.63
CA ASN A 126 -2.37 4.96 0.86
C ASN A 126 -2.20 4.96 -0.65
N GLY A 127 -1.13 4.34 -1.17
CA GLY A 127 -0.92 4.23 -2.60
C GLY A 127 -0.27 2.92 -3.04
N ILE A 128 -0.47 2.58 -4.30
CA ILE A 128 0.07 1.39 -4.96
C ILE A 128 0.58 1.78 -6.35
N CYS A 129 1.74 1.25 -6.75
CA CYS A 129 2.28 1.45 -8.09
C CYS A 129 2.08 0.18 -8.92
N ILE A 130 1.32 0.28 -10.01
CA ILE A 130 1.00 -0.83 -10.91
C ILE A 130 1.43 -0.45 -12.32
N SER A 131 2.33 -1.21 -12.91
CA SER A 131 2.72 -1.09 -14.33
C SER A 131 3.12 0.33 -14.78
N GLY A 132 3.79 1.11 -13.92
CA GLY A 132 4.20 2.48 -14.25
C GLY A 132 3.22 3.58 -13.84
N VAL A 133 2.09 3.22 -13.22
CA VAL A 133 1.10 4.19 -12.74
C VAL A 133 0.96 4.06 -11.24
N LEU A 134 1.12 5.17 -10.53
CA LEU A 134 0.88 5.29 -9.10
C LEU A 134 -0.59 5.65 -8.86
N TYR A 135 -1.28 4.83 -8.08
CA TYR A 135 -2.67 5.02 -7.68
C TYR A 135 -2.76 5.34 -6.20
N TYR A 136 -3.59 6.31 -5.82
CA TYR A 136 -3.95 6.57 -4.43
C TYR A 136 -5.34 7.20 -4.34
N ILE A 137 -6.01 7.03 -3.20
CA ILE A 137 -7.31 7.65 -2.94
C ILE A 137 -7.10 9.04 -2.34
N GLY A 138 -7.85 10.01 -2.84
CA GLY A 138 -7.86 11.37 -2.32
C GLY A 138 -9.27 11.93 -2.27
N LYS A 139 -9.47 12.86 -1.35
CA LYS A 139 -10.69 13.64 -1.22
C LYS A 139 -10.58 14.87 -2.11
N ALA A 140 -11.35 14.93 -3.18
CA ALA A 140 -11.47 16.12 -4.01
C ALA A 140 -12.41 17.13 -3.35
N TYR A 141 -12.13 18.40 -3.57
CA TYR A 141 -12.96 19.51 -3.08
C TYR A 141 -13.53 20.25 -4.29
N GLY A 142 -14.86 20.28 -4.39
CA GLY A 142 -15.59 21.08 -5.36
C GLY A 142 -15.63 22.57 -5.02
N TYR A 143 -16.50 23.31 -5.68
CA TYR A 143 -16.67 24.75 -5.46
C TYR A 143 -17.46 25.05 -4.18
N THR A 144 -18.31 24.11 -3.75
CA THR A 144 -19.09 24.21 -2.52
C THR A 144 -18.55 23.27 -1.43
N ALA A 145 -18.81 23.59 -0.16
CA ALA A 145 -18.31 22.80 0.97
C ALA A 145 -18.91 21.38 1.06
N GLU A 146 -20.01 21.15 0.32
CA GLU A 146 -20.83 19.93 0.30
C GLU A 146 -20.42 18.96 -0.84
N GLU A 147 -19.78 19.44 -1.90
CA GLU A 147 -19.24 18.64 -3.02
C GLU A 147 -17.91 17.97 -2.67
N ARG A 148 -17.94 17.03 -1.73
CA ARG A 148 -16.76 16.27 -1.32
C ARG A 148 -16.83 14.85 -1.86
N HIS A 149 -16.16 14.62 -2.99
CA HIS A 149 -16.11 13.31 -3.64
C HIS A 149 -14.75 12.65 -3.40
N TYR A 150 -14.74 11.33 -3.23
CA TYR A 150 -13.49 10.56 -3.24
C TYR A 150 -13.14 10.21 -4.67
N MET A 151 -11.87 10.43 -5.00
CA MET A 151 -11.30 10.14 -6.31
C MET A 151 -10.13 9.18 -6.13
N ILE A 152 -9.95 8.29 -7.09
CA ILE A 152 -8.70 7.61 -7.34
C ILE A 152 -7.87 8.53 -8.23
N ILE A 153 -6.70 8.92 -7.73
CA ILE A 153 -5.72 9.69 -8.49
C ILE A 153 -4.77 8.70 -9.14
N CYS A 154 -4.68 8.77 -10.46
CA CYS A 154 -3.78 7.96 -11.27
C CYS A 154 -2.65 8.85 -11.76
N PHE A 155 -1.43 8.63 -11.27
CA PHE A 155 -0.25 9.38 -11.65
C PHE A 155 0.66 8.51 -12.52
N ASP A 156 0.72 8.81 -13.82
CA ASP A 156 1.64 8.13 -14.74
C ASP A 156 3.08 8.56 -14.40
N VAL A 157 3.90 7.63 -13.93
CA VAL A 157 5.23 7.94 -13.39
C VAL A 157 6.16 8.46 -14.48
N ARG A 158 6.02 7.99 -15.71
CA ARG A 158 6.92 8.38 -16.82
C ARG A 158 6.61 9.78 -17.32
N SER A 159 5.39 9.97 -17.78
CA SER A 159 4.89 11.21 -18.38
C SER A 159 4.52 12.26 -17.35
N GLU A 160 4.37 11.85 -16.09
CA GLU A 160 4.05 12.69 -14.94
C GLU A 160 2.72 13.43 -15.06
N LYS A 161 1.78 12.75 -15.71
CA LYS A 161 0.42 13.22 -15.92
C LYS A 161 -0.51 12.59 -14.92
N PHE A 162 -1.45 13.40 -14.44
CA PHE A 162 -2.52 12.96 -13.57
C PHE A 162 -3.77 12.65 -14.41
N LYS A 163 -4.40 11.52 -14.11
CA LYS A 163 -5.78 11.18 -14.47
C LYS A 163 -6.57 10.95 -13.17
N PHE A 164 -7.88 11.02 -13.27
CA PHE A 164 -8.77 10.93 -12.10
C PHE A 164 -9.94 10.01 -12.43
N VAL A 165 -10.24 9.10 -11.52
CA VAL A 165 -11.38 8.20 -11.60
C VAL A 165 -12.20 8.39 -10.33
N GLU A 166 -13.53 8.46 -10.44
CA GLU A 166 -14.41 8.52 -9.27
C GLU A 166 -14.29 7.22 -8.45
N ALA A 167 -14.23 7.35 -7.13
CA ALA A 167 -14.14 6.21 -6.21
C ALA A 167 -15.52 5.78 -5.67
N GLU A 168 -16.60 6.14 -6.37
CA GLU A 168 -17.99 5.91 -5.95
C GLU A 168 -18.40 4.44 -5.94
N CYS A 169 -17.64 3.57 -6.61
CA CYS A 169 -17.85 2.13 -6.53
C CYS A 169 -17.56 1.58 -5.12
N PHE A 170 -16.67 2.21 -4.35
CA PHE A 170 -16.31 1.74 -3.01
C PHE A 170 -17.35 2.18 -1.98
N GLY A 171 -17.71 1.27 -1.07
CA GLY A 171 -18.68 1.55 -0.01
C GLY A 171 -18.12 2.52 1.04
N ASP A 172 -16.83 2.38 1.38
CA ASP A 172 -16.09 3.32 2.21
C ASP A 172 -14.67 3.56 1.65
N PRO A 173 -14.49 4.54 0.75
CA PRO A 173 -13.19 4.86 0.16
C PRO A 173 -12.06 5.14 1.17
N LYS A 174 -12.38 5.44 2.44
CA LYS A 174 -11.35 5.62 3.49
C LYS A 174 -10.82 4.29 4.01
N ALA A 175 -11.66 3.26 4.05
CA ALA A 175 -11.31 1.94 4.52
C ALA A 175 -10.86 1.01 3.38
N THR A 176 -11.16 1.34 2.13
CA THR A 176 -10.77 0.58 0.94
C THR A 176 -9.26 0.40 0.83
N LYS A 177 -8.83 -0.83 0.60
CA LYS A 177 -7.45 -1.13 0.21
C LYS A 177 -7.36 -1.22 -1.31
N LEU A 178 -6.57 -0.34 -1.93
CA LEU A 178 -6.19 -0.51 -3.34
C LEU A 178 -5.28 -1.73 -3.51
N ILE A 179 -5.53 -2.51 -4.55
CA ILE A 179 -4.84 -3.75 -4.87
C ILE A 179 -4.45 -3.82 -6.35
N ASN A 180 -3.44 -4.63 -6.65
CA ASN A 180 -3.09 -5.05 -8.00
C ASN A 180 -3.66 -6.44 -8.25
N TYR A 181 -4.78 -6.54 -8.95
CA TYR A 181 -5.38 -7.82 -9.29
C TYR A 181 -5.00 -8.19 -10.73
N LYS A 182 -4.03 -9.10 -10.88
CA LYS A 182 -3.57 -9.59 -12.19
C LYS A 182 -3.20 -8.46 -13.18
N GLY A 183 -2.55 -7.41 -12.68
CA GLY A 183 -2.12 -6.24 -13.47
C GLY A 183 -3.16 -5.14 -13.60
N LYS A 184 -4.39 -5.33 -13.10
CA LYS A 184 -5.46 -4.33 -13.08
C LYS A 184 -5.56 -3.67 -11.72
N LEU A 185 -5.98 -2.40 -11.71
CA LEU A 185 -6.33 -1.71 -10.48
C LEU A 185 -7.61 -2.32 -9.91
N GLY A 186 -7.60 -2.59 -8.61
CA GLY A 186 -8.82 -2.89 -7.87
C GLY A 186 -8.84 -2.27 -6.49
N GLY A 187 -9.97 -2.39 -5.81
CA GLY A 187 -10.15 -2.03 -4.41
C GLY A 187 -10.89 -3.12 -3.67
N ILE A 188 -10.53 -3.35 -2.41
CA ILE A 188 -11.24 -4.26 -1.50
C ILE A 188 -11.75 -3.50 -0.29
N ASP A 189 -13.04 -3.65 -0.03
CA ASP A 189 -13.71 -3.30 1.21
C ASP A 189 -13.95 -4.57 2.04
N LEU A 190 -13.68 -4.50 3.33
CA LEU A 190 -14.04 -5.54 4.30
C LEU A 190 -15.15 -5.00 5.20
N THR A 191 -16.30 -5.65 5.16
CA THR A 191 -17.46 -5.35 6.00
C THR A 191 -17.80 -6.57 6.87
N TYR A 192 -18.66 -6.37 7.86
CA TYR A 192 -19.23 -7.46 8.66
C TYR A 192 -20.73 -7.50 8.39
N ASN A 193 -21.25 -8.69 8.14
CA ASN A 193 -22.69 -8.90 8.00
C ASN A 193 -23.36 -9.09 9.37
N ASP A 194 -24.69 -9.25 9.37
CA ASP A 194 -25.49 -9.41 10.61
C ASP A 194 -25.10 -10.63 11.46
N SER A 195 -24.36 -11.59 10.88
CA SER A 195 -23.84 -12.78 11.57
C SER A 195 -22.38 -12.64 12.01
N ASP A 196 -21.83 -11.42 12.02
CA ASP A 196 -20.41 -11.11 12.26
C ASP A 196 -19.43 -11.78 11.28
N ALA A 197 -19.91 -12.32 10.16
CA ALA A 197 -19.07 -12.89 9.13
C ALA A 197 -18.45 -11.78 8.28
N ILE A 198 -17.19 -11.95 7.89
CA ILE A 198 -16.50 -10.99 7.03
C ILE A 198 -17.04 -11.15 5.60
N GLU A 199 -17.57 -10.05 5.07
CA GLU A 199 -17.87 -9.89 3.67
C GLU A 199 -16.75 -9.10 2.99
N LEU A 200 -16.18 -9.71 1.95
CA LEU A 200 -15.14 -9.13 1.12
C LEU A 200 -15.77 -8.65 -0.19
N CYS A 201 -15.86 -7.33 -0.36
CA CYS A 201 -16.30 -6.69 -1.59
C CYS A 201 -15.08 -6.26 -2.40
N MET A 202 -14.85 -6.90 -3.55
CA MET A 202 -13.76 -6.60 -4.46
C MET A 202 -14.29 -5.93 -5.73
N TRP A 203 -13.67 -4.83 -6.11
CA TRP A 203 -13.95 -4.09 -7.33
C TRP A 203 -12.72 -4.06 -8.23
N ILE A 204 -12.87 -4.40 -9.50
CA ILE A 204 -11.78 -4.39 -10.49
C ILE A 204 -12.11 -3.38 -11.59
N LEU A 205 -11.18 -2.48 -11.89
CA LEU A 205 -11.31 -1.52 -12.98
C LEU A 205 -10.96 -2.21 -14.30
N GLU A 206 -11.97 -2.46 -15.12
CA GLU A 206 -11.83 -3.17 -16.40
C GLU A 206 -11.35 -2.24 -17.52
N ASP A 207 -11.91 -1.04 -17.55
CA ASP A 207 -11.58 -0.01 -18.54
C ASP A 207 -11.51 1.36 -17.85
N VAL A 208 -10.33 1.97 -17.89
CA VAL A 208 -10.05 3.28 -17.27
C VAL A 208 -10.78 4.41 -17.99
N GLU A 209 -10.91 4.34 -19.32
CA GLU A 209 -11.50 5.40 -20.15
C GLU A 209 -13.03 5.34 -20.08
N ARG A 210 -13.60 4.13 -20.07
CA ARG A 210 -15.04 3.90 -19.95
C ARG A 210 -15.55 3.89 -18.50
N LYS A 211 -14.63 3.92 -17.52
CA LYS A 211 -14.91 3.84 -16.08
C LYS A 211 -15.72 2.58 -15.71
N GLU A 212 -15.46 1.46 -16.38
CA GLU A 212 -16.20 0.21 -16.17
C GLU A 212 -15.59 -0.61 -15.03
N TRP A 213 -16.42 -1.00 -14.06
CA TRP A 213 -16.02 -1.76 -12.88
C TRP A 213 -16.75 -3.11 -12.79
N SER A 214 -16.00 -4.17 -12.47
CA SER A 214 -16.55 -5.46 -12.08
C SER A 214 -16.62 -5.57 -10.56
N LYS A 215 -17.77 -5.97 -10.00
CA LYS A 215 -17.96 -6.23 -8.56
C LYS A 215 -17.99 -7.73 -8.27
N TYR A 216 -17.26 -8.14 -7.24
CA TYR A 216 -17.29 -9.49 -6.68
C TYR A 216 -17.50 -9.42 -5.18
N VAL A 217 -18.34 -10.29 -4.64
CA VAL A 217 -18.66 -10.33 -3.21
C VAL A 217 -18.43 -11.75 -2.72
N TYR A 218 -17.68 -11.89 -1.63
CA TYR A 218 -17.36 -13.18 -1.03
C TYR A 218 -17.64 -13.13 0.47
N THR A 219 -18.33 -14.14 0.99
CA THR A 219 -18.45 -14.35 2.42
C THR A 219 -17.34 -15.29 2.87
N LEU A 220 -16.41 -14.80 3.68
CA LEU A 220 -15.33 -15.62 4.19
C LEU A 220 -15.86 -16.58 5.26
N PRO A 221 -15.40 -17.85 5.29
CA PRO A 221 -15.86 -18.82 6.28
C PRO A 221 -15.58 -18.34 7.71
N VAL A 222 -16.58 -18.49 8.58
CA VAL A 222 -16.63 -17.96 9.97
C VAL A 222 -15.71 -18.74 10.89
N ASN A 223 -14.40 -18.62 10.69
CA ASN A 223 -13.38 -19.27 11.51
C ASN A 223 -12.63 -18.23 12.35
N ASN A 224 -13.30 -17.60 13.34
CA ASN A 224 -12.69 -16.69 14.31
C ASN A 224 -11.82 -15.57 13.70
N ILE A 225 -12.14 -15.12 12.49
CA ILE A 225 -11.39 -14.07 11.82
C ILE A 225 -11.96 -12.74 12.28
N ARG A 226 -11.24 -12.07 13.16
CA ARG A 226 -11.58 -10.72 13.64
C ARG A 226 -10.37 -9.83 13.50
N ASN A 227 -10.61 -8.53 13.30
CA ASN A 227 -9.55 -7.52 13.27
C ASN A 227 -8.46 -7.78 12.22
N VAL A 228 -8.83 -8.28 11.04
CA VAL A 228 -7.92 -8.40 9.89
C VAL A 228 -7.96 -7.18 8.98
N PHE A 229 -6.95 -7.03 8.13
CA PHE A 229 -6.92 -6.08 7.04
C PHE A 229 -6.36 -6.72 5.77
N VAL A 230 -6.72 -6.16 4.62
CA VAL A 230 -6.22 -6.59 3.31
C VAL A 230 -4.77 -6.13 3.15
N VAL A 231 -3.88 -7.08 2.92
CA VAL A 231 -2.46 -6.83 2.64
C VAL A 231 -2.29 -6.47 1.16
N GLY A 232 -2.84 -7.31 0.29
CA GLY A 232 -2.73 -7.20 -1.16
C GLY A 232 -3.14 -8.49 -1.85
N VAL A 233 -2.71 -8.64 -3.10
CA VAL A 233 -2.96 -9.83 -3.92
C VAL A 233 -1.62 -10.33 -4.43
N ILE A 234 -1.37 -11.62 -4.27
CA ILE A 234 -0.14 -12.26 -4.75
C ILE A 234 -0.29 -12.74 -6.19
N THR A 235 0.83 -13.14 -6.81
CA THR A 235 0.90 -13.55 -8.22
C THR A 235 -0.05 -14.70 -8.60
N THR A 236 -0.43 -15.56 -7.65
CA THR A 236 -1.43 -16.63 -7.84
C THR A 236 -2.86 -16.12 -7.99
N GLY A 237 -3.10 -14.83 -7.71
CA GLY A 237 -4.44 -14.22 -7.66
C GLY A 237 -5.14 -14.35 -6.31
N GLU A 238 -4.47 -14.92 -5.31
CA GLU A 238 -4.99 -15.02 -3.95
C GLU A 238 -4.89 -13.68 -3.20
N ILE A 239 -5.94 -13.35 -2.46
CA ILE A 239 -6.02 -12.18 -1.61
C ILE A 239 -5.41 -12.52 -0.25
N VAL A 240 -4.44 -11.74 0.19
CA VAL A 240 -3.77 -11.93 1.47
C VAL A 240 -4.38 -11.00 2.52
N LEU A 241 -4.79 -11.58 3.65
CA LEU A 241 -5.29 -10.86 4.83
C LEU A 241 -4.34 -11.10 6.00
N SER A 242 -4.18 -10.12 6.87
CA SER A 242 -3.34 -10.22 8.06
C SER A 242 -4.04 -9.63 9.28
N GLU A 243 -3.77 -10.19 10.46
CA GLU A 243 -4.19 -9.61 11.72
C GLU A 243 -3.56 -8.22 11.92
N LYS A 244 -4.36 -7.26 12.42
CA LYS A 244 -3.90 -5.86 12.62
C LYS A 244 -2.86 -5.71 13.71
N PHE A 245 -2.83 -6.63 14.67
CA PHE A 245 -1.95 -6.59 15.83
C PHE A 245 -1.20 -7.90 15.97
N THR A 246 -0.01 -7.86 16.55
CA THR A 246 0.73 -9.05 16.95
C THR A 246 -0.06 -9.82 18.01
N SER A 247 -0.13 -11.13 17.87
CA SER A 247 -0.88 -12.05 18.73
C SER A 247 -0.11 -13.37 18.85
N THR A 248 -0.46 -14.19 19.84
CA THR A 248 0.07 -15.56 19.96
C THR A 248 -1.11 -16.54 19.89
N PRO A 249 -1.34 -17.25 18.77
CA PRO A 249 -0.56 -17.27 17.53
C PRO A 249 -0.90 -16.13 16.56
N PHE A 250 0.10 -15.58 15.87
CA PHE A 250 -0.07 -14.60 14.81
C PHE A 250 -0.36 -15.27 13.45
N CYS A 251 -1.45 -14.85 12.80
CA CYS A 251 -1.95 -15.52 11.60
C CYS A 251 -2.08 -14.60 10.38
N VAL A 252 -1.79 -15.18 9.21
CA VAL A 252 -2.06 -14.62 7.88
C VAL A 252 -3.02 -15.56 7.16
N PHE A 253 -3.91 -15.00 6.34
CA PHE A 253 -4.92 -15.75 5.61
C PHE A 253 -4.76 -15.54 4.10
N TYR A 254 -4.80 -16.63 3.35
CA TYR A 254 -4.76 -16.64 1.89
C TYR A 254 -6.15 -17.06 1.39
N PHE A 255 -6.85 -16.11 0.77
CA PHE A 255 -8.16 -16.34 0.19
C PHE A 255 -8.02 -16.52 -1.32
N SER A 256 -8.53 -17.62 -1.87
CA SER A 256 -8.59 -17.85 -3.31
C SER A 256 -10.00 -17.52 -3.82
N PRO A 257 -10.21 -16.41 -4.56
CA PRO A 257 -11.51 -16.08 -5.12
C PRO A 257 -12.04 -17.14 -6.09
N GLU A 258 -11.14 -17.76 -6.87
CA GLU A 258 -11.50 -18.78 -7.86
C GLU A 258 -12.01 -20.08 -7.23
N ARG A 259 -11.41 -20.50 -6.11
CA ARG A 259 -11.80 -21.72 -5.39
C ARG A 259 -12.79 -21.46 -4.27
N ASN A 260 -13.00 -20.19 -3.91
CA ASN A 260 -13.71 -19.74 -2.72
C ASN A 260 -13.21 -20.42 -1.44
N THR A 261 -11.90 -20.60 -1.32
CA THR A 261 -11.26 -21.26 -0.17
C THR A 261 -10.41 -20.27 0.60
N LEU A 262 -10.38 -20.44 1.92
CA LEU A 262 -9.56 -19.64 2.81
C LEU A 262 -8.58 -20.53 3.57
N GLN A 263 -7.29 -20.30 3.37
CA GLN A 263 -6.23 -20.96 4.10
C GLN A 263 -5.75 -20.05 5.23
N ARG A 264 -5.69 -20.57 6.46
CA ARG A 264 -5.09 -19.90 7.61
C ARG A 264 -3.67 -20.44 7.82
N VAL A 265 -2.71 -19.53 7.94
CA VAL A 265 -1.29 -19.84 8.09
C VAL A 265 -0.75 -19.10 9.31
N GLU A 266 -0.25 -19.86 10.27
CA GLU A 266 0.48 -19.30 11.41
C GLU A 266 1.87 -18.83 10.98
N ILE A 267 2.21 -17.59 11.30
CA ILE A 267 3.53 -17.04 11.01
C ILE A 267 4.38 -17.08 12.29
N ARG A 268 5.32 -18.02 12.33
CA ARG A 268 6.16 -18.26 13.52
C ARG A 268 7.18 -17.16 13.71
N GLY A 269 7.51 -16.84 14.97
CA GLY A 269 8.50 -15.83 15.35
C GLY A 269 7.97 -14.40 15.42
N VAL A 270 6.87 -14.04 14.73
CA VAL A 270 6.29 -12.69 14.81
C VAL A 270 5.42 -12.52 16.06
N GLY A 271 4.66 -13.55 16.44
CA GLY A 271 3.75 -13.51 17.59
C GLY A 271 4.46 -13.37 18.94
N GLU A 272 5.66 -13.95 19.08
CA GLU A 272 6.48 -13.91 20.31
C GLU A 272 6.87 -12.49 20.72
N TYR A 273 6.87 -11.53 19.78
CA TYR A 273 7.14 -10.13 20.09
C TYR A 273 6.01 -9.44 20.87
N HIS A 274 4.77 -9.94 20.78
CA HIS A 274 3.69 -9.46 21.65
C HIS A 274 4.07 -9.63 23.13
N GLU A 275 4.62 -10.80 23.48
CA GLU A 275 5.10 -11.07 24.84
C GLU A 275 6.31 -10.22 25.21
N ALA A 276 7.19 -9.92 24.24
CA ALA A 276 8.40 -9.13 24.46
C ALA A 276 8.14 -7.62 24.68
N PHE A 277 7.02 -7.07 24.21
CA PHE A 277 6.75 -5.63 24.26
C PHE A 277 5.68 -5.21 25.30
N GLU A 278 5.17 -6.14 26.11
CA GLU A 278 4.10 -5.94 27.11
C GLU A 278 2.81 -5.27 26.56
N THR A 279 2.73 -5.08 25.23
CA THR A 279 1.67 -4.33 24.53
C THR A 279 1.50 -4.84 23.10
N GLU A 280 0.27 -4.74 22.58
CA GLU A 280 -0.05 -5.08 21.20
C GLU A 280 0.70 -4.18 20.20
N CYS A 281 1.52 -4.77 19.34
CA CYS A 281 2.21 -4.04 18.27
C CYS A 281 1.36 -4.02 17.00
N THR A 282 1.17 -2.84 16.39
CA THR A 282 0.49 -2.73 15.09
C THR A 282 1.30 -3.37 13.96
N VAL A 283 0.67 -4.24 13.19
CA VAL A 283 1.26 -4.90 12.02
C VAL A 283 1.08 -4.05 10.77
N ARG A 284 2.14 -4.00 9.95
CA ARG A 284 2.09 -3.52 8.57
C ARG A 284 2.65 -4.62 7.68
N ALA A 285 1.88 -5.02 6.67
CA ALA A 285 2.25 -6.10 5.78
C ALA A 285 2.19 -5.64 4.32
N PHE A 286 3.01 -6.28 3.48
CA PHE A 286 3.10 -6.03 2.04
C PHE A 286 3.28 -7.37 1.33
N VAL A 287 2.72 -7.46 0.13
CA VAL A 287 2.95 -8.58 -0.81
C VAL A 287 4.02 -8.20 -1.83
N ASP A 288 4.37 -9.15 -2.70
CA ASP A 288 5.28 -8.94 -3.84
C ASP A 288 6.70 -8.46 -3.47
N TYR A 289 7.16 -8.81 -2.27
CA TYR A 289 8.58 -8.70 -1.95
C TYR A 289 9.35 -9.82 -2.67
N VAL A 290 10.15 -9.43 -3.66
CA VAL A 290 11.11 -10.30 -4.33
C VAL A 290 12.50 -9.74 -4.06
N VAL A 291 13.42 -10.61 -3.65
CA VAL A 291 14.83 -10.24 -3.48
C VAL A 291 15.43 -10.03 -4.87
N ASP A 292 15.70 -8.77 -5.23
CA ASP A 292 16.41 -8.45 -6.47
C ASP A 292 17.74 -7.74 -6.17
N SER A 293 18.77 -8.11 -6.90
CA SER A 293 20.17 -7.95 -6.51
C SER A 293 20.81 -6.62 -6.95
N LYS A 294 20.16 -5.80 -7.79
CA LYS A 294 20.82 -4.61 -8.38
C LYS A 294 19.82 -3.49 -8.75
N PHE A 295 19.69 -2.44 -7.94
CA PHE A 295 18.85 -1.29 -8.31
C PHE A 295 19.34 0.10 -7.93
N ILE A 296 20.31 0.26 -7.02
CA ILE A 296 20.82 1.57 -6.65
C ILE A 296 22.27 1.70 -7.12
N ALA A 297 22.46 1.99 -8.41
CA ALA A 297 23.72 2.49 -8.94
C ALA A 297 23.46 3.83 -9.64
#